data_AF-A0A5C4LKJ5-F1
#
_entry.id   AF-A0A5C4LKJ5-F1
#
_cell.length_a   1.000
_cell.length_b   1.000
_cell.length_c   1.000
_cell.angle_alpha   90.00
_cell.angle_beta   90.00
_cell.angle_gamma   90.00
#
_symmetry.space_group_name_H-M   'P 1'
#
loop_
_entity.id
_entity.type
_entity.pdbx_description
1 polymer ?
#
loop_
_entity_poly.entity_id
_entity_poly.type
_entity_poly.pdbx_seq_one_letter_code
_entity_poly.pdbx_strand_id
1 'polypeptide(L)'
;MAEVPYDAEAGVHANVGGRVQSEGRPVPRLYACGWSKRGPRGTIGTNRACGVETAAAVLADLATLPAPSGDAEALLNRLALTRGQPLDYAAWRRIDAAERSRGQAAGKPREKFVKIGEMLAAAREAA
;
A
#
# COMPACT_ATOMS: atom_id res chain seq x y z
N MET A 1 17.16 -1.95 10.83
CA MET A 1 16.65 -1.73 9.47
C MET A 1 16.96 -0.28 9.14
N ALA A 2 17.65 0.02 8.03
CA ALA A 2 17.89 1.40 7.65
C ALA A 2 16.55 2.11 7.35
N GLU A 3 16.44 3.37 7.71
CA GLU A 3 15.26 4.19 7.43
C GLU A 3 15.10 4.40 5.91
N VAL A 4 13.85 4.49 5.45
CA VAL A 4 13.57 4.81 4.05
C VAL A 4 13.92 6.28 3.82
N PRO A 5 14.81 6.63 2.87
CA PRO A 5 15.21 8.01 2.66
C PRO A 5 14.02 8.96 2.46
N TYR A 6 14.04 10.07 3.19
CA TYR A 6 12.94 11.02 3.25
C TYR A 6 13.45 12.45 3.12
N ASP A 7 12.83 13.22 2.24
CA ASP A 7 13.03 14.66 2.12
C ASP A 7 12.01 15.36 3.02
N ALA A 8 12.46 15.78 4.19
CA ALA A 8 11.60 16.40 5.20
C ALA A 8 11.08 17.79 4.78
N GLU A 9 11.82 18.51 3.94
CA GLU A 9 11.41 19.83 3.44
C GLU A 9 10.29 19.67 2.40
N ALA A 10 10.46 18.74 1.46
CA ALA A 10 9.46 18.48 0.43
C ALA A 10 8.28 17.60 0.92
N GLY A 11 8.44 16.89 2.04
CA GLY A 11 7.41 16.01 2.61
C GLY A 11 7.17 14.74 1.79
N VAL A 12 8.22 14.19 1.18
CA VAL A 12 8.16 13.03 0.26
C VAL A 12 9.33 12.08 0.51
N HIS A 13 9.21 10.83 0.04
CA HIS A 13 10.41 9.98 -0.03
C HIS A 13 11.36 10.55 -1.09
N ALA A 14 12.63 10.72 -0.71
CA ALA A 14 13.65 11.27 -1.59
C ALA A 14 13.75 10.37 -2.84
N ASN A 15 13.43 10.90 -4.03
CA ASN A 15 13.33 10.09 -5.23
C ASN A 15 13.64 10.88 -6.50
N VAL A 16 14.05 10.17 -7.56
CA VAL A 16 14.18 10.69 -8.93
C VAL A 16 13.43 9.77 -9.88
N GLY A 17 12.43 10.30 -10.59
CA GLY A 17 11.59 9.49 -11.49
C GLY A 17 10.87 8.34 -10.77
N GLY A 18 10.65 8.45 -9.45
CA GLY A 18 10.05 7.39 -8.64
C GLY A 18 11.04 6.37 -8.06
N ARG A 19 12.32 6.39 -8.43
CA ARG A 19 13.38 5.59 -7.78
C ARG A 19 13.82 6.27 -6.50
N VAL A 20 13.68 5.62 -5.35
CA VAL A 20 14.11 6.20 -4.07
C VAL A 20 15.63 6.37 -4.06
N GLN A 21 16.11 7.48 -3.51
CA GLN A 21 17.51 7.89 -3.51
C GLN A 21 18.06 7.92 -2.09
N SER A 22 19.29 7.47 -1.91
CA SER A 22 20.09 7.69 -0.71
C SER A 22 21.44 8.24 -1.14
N GLU A 23 21.86 9.38 -0.58
CA GLU A 23 23.15 10.01 -0.90
C GLU A 23 23.37 10.22 -2.42
N GLY A 24 22.31 10.60 -3.14
CA GLY A 24 22.34 10.85 -4.58
C GLY A 24 22.43 9.58 -5.46
N ARG A 25 22.25 8.39 -4.87
CA ARG A 25 22.21 7.12 -5.61
C ARG A 25 20.87 6.39 -5.42
N PRO A 26 20.34 5.73 -6.47
CA PRO A 26 19.14 4.91 -6.34
C PRO A 26 19.35 3.79 -5.31
N VAL A 27 18.40 3.64 -4.38
CA VAL A 27 18.29 2.46 -3.53
C VAL A 27 17.69 1.34 -4.38
N PRO A 28 18.41 0.24 -4.66
CA PRO A 28 17.92 -0.81 -5.55
C PRO A 28 16.59 -1.39 -5.04
N ARG A 29 15.65 -1.62 -5.96
CA ARG A 29 14.32 -2.22 -5.70
C ARG A 29 13.35 -1.36 -4.87
N LEU A 30 13.68 -0.10 -4.57
CA LEU A 30 12.85 0.77 -3.77
C LEU A 30 12.31 1.95 -4.58
N TYR A 31 10.99 2.08 -4.62
CA TYR A 31 10.28 3.04 -5.47
C TYR A 31 9.18 3.75 -4.69
N ALA A 32 8.86 4.99 -5.09
CA ALA A 32 7.76 5.78 -4.56
C ALA A 32 6.82 6.20 -5.69
N CYS A 33 5.51 6.20 -5.43
CA CYS A 33 4.49 6.72 -6.34
C CYS A 33 3.45 7.56 -5.59
N GLY A 34 2.50 8.16 -6.33
CA GLY A 34 1.43 8.97 -5.76
C GLY A 34 1.94 10.17 -4.96
N TRP A 35 1.29 10.45 -3.82
CA TRP A 35 1.67 11.55 -2.94
C TRP A 35 2.98 11.32 -2.19
N SER A 36 3.35 10.07 -1.95
CA SER A 36 4.65 9.73 -1.36
C SER A 36 5.83 10.13 -2.27
N LYS A 37 5.60 10.18 -3.60
CA LYS A 37 6.57 10.67 -4.61
C LYS A 37 6.55 12.19 -4.80
N ARG A 38 5.36 12.81 -4.82
CA ARG A 38 5.12 14.16 -5.37
C ARG A 38 4.48 15.15 -4.38
N GLY A 39 4.26 14.73 -3.15
CA GLY A 39 3.54 15.48 -2.12
C GLY A 39 2.02 15.41 -2.28
N PRO A 40 1.26 15.95 -1.32
CA PRO A 40 -0.20 15.80 -1.21
C PRO A 40 -0.96 16.72 -2.18
N ARG A 41 -0.67 16.62 -3.48
CA ARG A 41 -1.26 17.45 -4.54
C ARG A 41 -1.74 16.61 -5.73
N GLY A 42 -2.74 17.12 -6.45
CA GLY A 42 -3.32 16.48 -7.63
C GLY A 42 -4.49 15.54 -7.32
N THR A 43 -5.18 15.12 -8.38
CA THR A 43 -6.39 14.28 -8.29
C THR A 43 -6.04 12.79 -8.39
N ILE A 44 -7.07 11.94 -8.26
CA ILE A 44 -6.95 10.49 -8.52
C ILE A 44 -6.35 10.23 -9.91
N GLY A 45 -6.76 10.99 -10.93
CA GLY A 45 -6.23 10.87 -12.30
C GLY A 45 -4.74 11.22 -12.39
N THR A 46 -4.31 12.28 -11.68
CA THR A 46 -2.89 12.64 -11.61
C THR A 46 -2.06 11.55 -10.95
N ASN A 47 -2.59 10.90 -9.91
CA ASN A 47 -1.92 9.79 -9.24
C ASN A 47 -1.85 8.54 -10.12
N ARG A 48 -2.83 8.28 -10.99
CA ARG A 48 -2.75 7.20 -11.98
C ARG A 48 -1.56 7.39 -12.92
N ALA A 49 -1.40 8.58 -13.50
CA ALA A 49 -0.27 8.87 -14.40
C ALA A 49 1.10 8.71 -13.69
N CYS A 50 1.21 9.24 -12.47
CA CYS A 50 2.38 9.06 -11.61
C CYS A 50 2.70 7.57 -11.32
N GLY A 51 1.67 6.76 -11.08
CA GLY A 51 1.81 5.32 -10.88
C GLY A 51 2.34 4.61 -12.12
N VAL A 52 1.83 4.97 -13.31
CA VAL A 52 2.31 4.41 -14.60
C VAL A 52 3.79 4.73 -14.83
N GLU A 53 4.21 5.97 -14.58
CA GLU A 53 5.62 6.38 -14.71
C GLU A 53 6.53 5.56 -13.76
N THR A 54 6.10 5.37 -12.52
CA THR A 54 6.85 4.59 -11.53
C THR A 54 6.92 3.11 -11.92
N ALA A 55 5.81 2.54 -12.43
CA ALA A 55 5.79 1.17 -12.93
C ALA A 55 6.73 0.99 -14.13
N ALA A 56 6.81 1.97 -15.04
CA ALA A 56 7.77 1.94 -16.14
C ALA A 56 9.23 1.93 -15.64
N ALA A 57 9.54 2.71 -14.59
CA ALA A 57 10.85 2.67 -13.96
C ALA A 57 11.17 1.31 -13.33
N VAL A 58 10.21 0.70 -12.62
CA VAL A 58 10.34 -0.66 -12.06
C VAL A 58 10.63 -1.68 -13.17
N LEU A 59 9.86 -1.66 -14.26
CA LEU A 59 10.04 -2.61 -15.37
C LEU A 59 11.37 -2.43 -16.08
N ALA A 60 11.83 -1.19 -16.28
CA ALA A 60 13.13 -0.90 -16.87
C ALA A 60 14.28 -1.44 -16.01
N ASP A 61 14.20 -1.27 -14.69
CA ASP A 61 15.24 -1.75 -13.77
C ASP A 61 15.20 -3.27 -13.60
N LEU A 62 14.02 -3.88 -13.64
CA LEU A 62 13.83 -5.32 -13.44
C LEU A 62 14.65 -6.16 -14.43
N ALA A 63 14.85 -5.66 -15.65
CA ALA A 63 15.69 -6.30 -16.66
C ALA A 63 17.18 -6.43 -16.23
N THR A 64 17.62 -5.63 -15.27
CA THR A 64 19.01 -5.57 -14.79
C THR A 64 19.18 -6.09 -13.36
N LEU A 65 18.08 -6.26 -12.63
CA LEU A 65 18.11 -6.67 -11.23
C LEU A 65 18.25 -8.19 -11.12
N PRO A 66 19.01 -8.70 -10.14
CA PRO A 66 19.09 -10.14 -9.92
C PRO A 66 17.73 -10.71 -9.51
N ALA A 67 17.53 -12.01 -9.67
CA ALA A 67 16.34 -12.67 -9.14
C ALA A 67 16.19 -12.42 -7.63
N PRO A 68 14.96 -12.18 -7.13
CA PRO A 68 14.74 -12.10 -5.69
C PRO A 68 15.09 -13.45 -5.03
N SER A 69 15.72 -13.39 -3.85
CA SER A 69 16.13 -14.58 -3.08
C SER A 69 15.08 -15.04 -2.06
N GLY A 70 13.93 -14.38 -2.00
CA GLY A 70 12.89 -14.61 -0.98
C GLY A 70 11.65 -15.31 -1.52
N ASP A 71 11.01 -16.09 -0.65
CA ASP A 71 9.71 -16.70 -0.89
C ASP A 71 8.58 -15.85 -0.30
N ALA A 72 7.52 -15.67 -1.10
CA ALA A 72 6.37 -14.86 -0.74
C ALA A 72 5.55 -15.50 0.40
N GLU A 73 5.39 -16.83 0.39
CA GLU A 73 4.66 -17.53 1.45
C GLU A 73 5.41 -17.45 2.77
N ALA A 74 6.72 -17.68 2.76
CA ALA A 74 7.58 -17.50 3.94
C ALA A 74 7.50 -16.07 4.51
N LEU A 75 7.42 -15.04 3.66
CA LEU A 75 7.21 -13.66 4.11
C LEU A 75 5.83 -13.49 4.78
N LEU A 76 4.76 -13.95 4.14
CA LEU A 76 3.41 -13.84 4.67
C LEU A 76 3.25 -14.60 5.99
N ASN A 77 3.82 -15.80 6.10
CA ASN A 77 3.85 -16.58 7.34
C ASN A 77 4.58 -15.85 8.46
N ARG A 78 5.74 -15.23 8.16
CA ARG A 78 6.48 -14.44 9.14
C ARG A 78 5.69 -13.21 9.60
N LEU A 79 5.00 -12.53 8.68
CA LEU A 79 4.15 -11.39 9.00
C LEU A 79 2.96 -11.83 9.87
N ALA A 80 2.34 -12.96 9.55
CA ALA A 80 1.24 -13.52 10.34
C ALA A 80 1.65 -13.78 11.80
N LEU A 81 2.85 -14.34 12.02
CA LEU A 81 3.39 -14.63 13.35
C LEU A 81 3.78 -13.37 14.14
N THR A 82 4.24 -12.31 13.47
CA THR A 82 4.82 -11.14 14.15
C THR A 82 3.88 -9.92 14.21
N ARG A 83 2.92 -9.83 13.30
CA ARG A 83 2.01 -8.67 13.13
C ARG A 83 0.53 -9.07 13.12
N GLY A 84 0.23 -10.36 13.15
CA GLY A 84 -1.12 -10.90 13.00
C GLY A 84 -1.48 -11.20 11.55
N GLN A 85 -2.58 -11.94 11.37
CA GLN A 85 -3.03 -12.41 10.05
C GLN A 85 -3.37 -11.23 9.12
N PRO A 86 -2.79 -11.15 7.90
CA PRO A 86 -3.18 -10.16 6.90
C PRO A 86 -4.65 -10.30 6.52
N LEU A 87 -5.30 -9.16 6.24
CA LEU A 87 -6.63 -9.17 5.62
C LEU A 87 -6.47 -9.24 4.11
N ASP A 88 -6.96 -10.32 3.51
CA ASP A 88 -7.03 -10.45 2.07
C ASP A 88 -8.25 -9.72 1.49
N TYR A 89 -8.42 -9.80 0.17
CA TYR A 89 -9.55 -9.18 -0.51
C TYR A 89 -10.90 -9.79 -0.10
N ALA A 90 -10.96 -11.08 0.23
CA ALA A 90 -12.20 -11.73 0.66
C ALA A 90 -12.64 -11.22 2.05
N ALA A 91 -11.70 -11.04 2.97
CA ALA A 91 -11.93 -10.41 4.26
C ALA A 91 -12.40 -8.96 4.13
N TRP A 92 -11.78 -8.19 3.23
CA TRP A 92 -12.24 -6.84 2.92
C TRP A 92 -13.69 -6.83 2.39
N ARG A 93 -14.07 -7.77 1.51
CA ARG A 93 -15.45 -7.85 0.99
C ARG A 93 -16.48 -8.15 2.09
N ARG A 94 -16.10 -8.90 3.14
CA ARG A 94 -16.98 -9.10 4.31
C ARG A 94 -17.20 -7.81 5.09
N ILE A 95 -16.13 -7.05 5.33
CA ILE A 95 -16.24 -5.69 5.92
C ILE A 95 -17.18 -4.84 5.06
N ASP A 96 -16.97 -4.80 3.74
CA ASP A 96 -17.78 -4.01 2.81
C ASP A 96 -19.27 -4.36 2.89
N ALA A 97 -19.59 -5.66 2.88
CA ALA A 97 -20.96 -6.15 2.97
C ALA A 97 -21.62 -5.78 4.31
N ALA A 98 -20.91 -5.97 5.43
CA ALA A 98 -21.39 -5.63 6.76
C ALA A 98 -21.64 -4.12 6.91
N GLU A 99 -20.72 -3.26 6.43
CA GLU A 99 -20.92 -1.80 6.45
C GLU A 99 -22.13 -1.38 5.61
N ARG A 100 -22.32 -1.97 4.43
CA ARG A 100 -23.48 -1.70 3.56
C ARG A 100 -24.78 -2.11 4.25
N SER A 101 -24.84 -3.31 4.83
CA SER A 101 -26.01 -3.81 5.56
C SER A 101 -26.39 -2.89 6.74
N ARG A 102 -25.41 -2.46 7.55
CA ARG A 102 -25.64 -1.51 8.65
C ARG A 102 -26.19 -0.17 8.18
N GLY A 103 -25.79 0.29 7.00
CA GLY A 103 -26.28 1.54 6.41
C GLY A 103 -27.72 1.49 5.90
N GLN A 104 -28.21 0.31 5.51
CA GLN A 104 -29.54 0.16 4.89
C GLN A 104 -30.67 0.63 5.79
N ALA A 105 -30.63 0.28 7.09
CA ALA A 105 -31.65 0.68 8.05
C ALA A 105 -31.78 2.21 8.22
N ALA A 106 -30.72 2.95 7.91
CA ALA A 106 -30.67 4.42 7.97
C ALA A 106 -30.74 5.09 6.58
N GLY A 107 -30.99 4.33 5.50
CA GLY A 107 -31.01 4.86 4.13
C GLY A 107 -29.65 5.35 3.62
N LYS A 108 -28.54 4.90 4.24
CA LYS A 108 -27.17 5.30 3.89
C LYS A 108 -26.53 4.28 2.93
N PRO A 109 -25.57 4.69 2.07
CA PRO A 109 -24.82 3.75 1.24
C PRO A 109 -24.04 2.71 2.05
N ARG A 110 -23.60 3.10 3.26
CA ARG A 110 -22.97 2.26 4.27
C ARG A 110 -22.89 2.99 5.61
N GLU A 111 -22.70 2.24 6.69
CA GLU A 111 -22.25 2.73 7.99
C GLU A 111 -20.88 2.10 8.31
N LYS A 112 -19.84 2.93 8.44
CA LYS A 112 -18.48 2.42 8.57
C LYS A 112 -18.19 1.86 9.96
N PHE A 113 -17.29 0.89 10.04
CA PHE A 113 -16.67 0.56 11.32
C PHE A 113 -15.64 1.63 11.67
N VAL A 114 -15.81 2.28 12.83
CA VAL A 114 -14.89 3.34 13.30
C VAL A 114 -13.91 2.83 14.36
N LYS A 115 -14.10 1.60 14.84
CA LYS A 115 -13.17 0.90 15.71
C LYS A 115 -12.52 -0.26 14.97
N ILE A 116 -11.20 -0.37 15.08
CA ILE A 116 -10.41 -1.43 14.44
C ILE A 116 -10.90 -2.82 14.87
N GLY A 117 -11.21 -3.02 16.16
CA GLY A 117 -11.68 -4.31 16.66
C GLY A 117 -12.99 -4.79 16.01
N GLU A 118 -13.94 -3.87 15.80
CA GLU A 118 -15.23 -4.17 15.16
C GLU A 118 -15.04 -4.47 13.66
N MET A 119 -14.21 -3.68 12.97
CA MET A 119 -13.83 -3.93 11.57
C MET A 119 -13.17 -5.31 11.41
N LEU A 120 -12.25 -5.66 12.32
CA LEU A 120 -11.56 -6.94 12.31
C LEU A 120 -12.47 -8.12 12.67
N ALA A 121 -13.50 -7.92 13.49
CA ALA A 121 -14.52 -8.92 13.78
C ALA A 121 -15.34 -9.23 12.51
N ALA A 122 -15.85 -8.20 11.84
CA ALA A 122 -16.58 -8.34 10.57
C ALA A 122 -15.73 -8.99 9.46
N ALA A 123 -14.42 -8.72 9.45
CA ALA A 123 -13.49 -9.35 8.51
C ALA A 123 -13.35 -10.88 8.73
N ARG A 124 -13.67 -11.38 9.93
CA ARG A 124 -13.50 -12.78 10.35
C ARG A 124 -14.80 -13.57 10.46
N GLU A 125 -15.95 -12.94 10.31
CA GLU A 125 -17.23 -13.63 10.28
C GLU A 125 -17.23 -14.68 9.15
N ALA A 126 -17.71 -15.88 9.45
CA ALA A 126 -17.96 -16.89 8.43
C ALA A 126 -19.08 -16.38 7.51
N ALA A 127 -18.97 -16.70 6.21
CA ALA A 127 -19.99 -16.36 5.23
C ALA A 127 -21.31 -17.09 5.51
#